data_AF-A0A3L7XKK0-F1
#
_entry.id   AF-A0A3L7XKK0-F1
#
_cell.length_a   1.000
_cell.length_b   1.000
_cell.length_c   1.000
_cell.angle_alpha   90.00
_cell.angle_beta   90.00
_cell.angle_gamma   90.00
#
_symmetry.space_group_name_H-M   'P 1'
#
loop_
_entity.id
_entity.type
_entity.pdbx_description
1 polymer ?
#
loop_
_entity_poly.entity_id
_entity_poly.type
_entity_poly.pdbx_seq_one_letter_code
_entity_poly.pdbx_strand_id
1 'polypeptide(L)'
;MSALLLEPTSEEGVASRLDDTSLNPAEQSGLLAYLAALEDRWASLLAEVVLYGSAARGEERHESDVDLLLVLNCEPTRAQNEQMLQLAASINLDFGICLSPVVMSPATYRWHREGAPLWHNLRRDGVWLRGVPSPTLYELPGGKSLDQKRRELIALYMERSNEELQAARLMLDSWLVRPAISECYYAVFYAASAVLLSKGIERRRHEGVGSALGESFVRIGELPAEMTKLFHQLHEDRLSADYRMTYDPGEEVAEKRLEQASHFVQTIRDYLQERGFLDG
;
A
#
# COMPACT_ATOMS: atom_id res chain seq x y z
N MET A 1 23.20 1.69 -6.92
CA MET A 1 23.31 2.73 -5.88
C MET A 1 22.89 4.08 -6.45
N SER A 2 21.69 4.55 -6.11
CA SER A 2 21.41 5.87 -5.55
C SER A 2 19.90 6.04 -5.55
N ALA A 3 19.38 6.39 -4.37
CA ALA A 3 18.00 6.56 -3.98
C ALA A 3 17.00 6.92 -5.09
N LEU A 4 16.00 6.05 -5.26
CA LEU A 4 14.69 6.35 -5.84
C LEU A 4 13.79 7.01 -4.78
N LEU A 5 14.37 7.87 -3.95
CA LEU A 5 13.64 8.77 -3.09
C LEU A 5 13.36 10.00 -3.96
N LEU A 6 12.09 10.31 -4.19
CA LEU A 6 11.71 11.70 -4.37
C LEU A 6 12.41 12.48 -3.26
N GLU A 7 12.93 13.65 -3.62
CA GLU A 7 13.58 14.57 -2.67
C GLU A 7 12.76 14.67 -1.37
N PRO A 8 13.41 14.97 -0.22
CA PRO A 8 12.70 15.16 1.05
C PRO A 8 11.45 16.01 0.83
N THR A 9 10.41 15.75 1.62
CA THR A 9 9.20 16.56 1.75
C THR A 9 9.56 18.02 2.05
N SER A 10 10.06 18.74 1.06
CA SER A 10 10.40 20.14 1.17
C SER A 10 9.07 20.88 1.27
N GLU A 11 9.01 21.84 2.19
CA GLU A 11 7.83 22.65 2.43
C GLU A 11 7.32 23.29 1.12
N GLU A 12 8.24 23.66 0.23
CA GLU A 12 7.97 24.17 -1.13
C GLU A 12 7.28 23.13 -2.04
N GLY A 13 7.68 21.86 -1.98
CA GLY A 13 7.10 20.79 -2.80
C GLY A 13 5.74 20.30 -2.31
N VAL A 14 5.43 20.49 -1.02
CA VAL A 14 4.08 20.26 -0.47
C VAL A 14 3.17 21.43 -0.80
N ALA A 15 3.64 22.68 -0.60
CA ALA A 15 2.89 23.88 -0.92
C ALA A 15 2.40 23.89 -2.37
N SER A 16 3.26 23.52 -3.34
CA SER A 16 2.88 23.45 -4.75
C SER A 16 1.78 22.43 -5.05
N ARG A 17 1.63 21.37 -4.22
CA ARG A 17 0.57 20.36 -4.39
C ARG A 17 -0.76 20.81 -3.80
N LEU A 18 -0.74 21.81 -2.92
CA LEU A 18 -1.94 22.39 -2.32
C LEU A 18 -2.56 23.49 -3.20
N ASP A 19 -1.81 24.04 -4.17
CA ASP A 19 -2.28 25.11 -5.07
C ASP A 19 -3.54 24.72 -5.87
N ASP A 20 -3.69 23.44 -6.21
CA ASP A 20 -4.85 22.91 -6.96
C ASP A 20 -5.99 22.43 -6.04
N THR A 21 -5.90 22.65 -4.74
CA THR A 21 -6.95 22.30 -3.75
C THR A 21 -7.85 23.50 -3.45
N SER A 22 -8.99 23.27 -2.79
CA SER A 22 -9.85 24.38 -2.32
C SER A 22 -9.45 24.95 -0.96
N LEU A 23 -8.38 24.44 -0.33
CA LEU A 23 -7.99 24.85 1.01
C LEU A 23 -7.74 26.36 1.07
N ASN A 24 -8.35 27.01 2.05
CA ASN A 24 -8.14 28.43 2.31
C ASN A 24 -6.76 28.66 2.97
N PRO A 25 -6.27 29.91 3.06
CA PRO A 25 -4.94 30.19 3.60
C PRO A 25 -4.71 29.72 5.04
N ALA A 26 -5.76 29.73 5.89
CA ALA A 26 -5.65 29.25 7.27
C ALA A 26 -5.56 27.72 7.31
N GLU A 27 -6.32 27.01 6.47
CA GLU A 27 -6.26 25.55 6.33
C GLU A 27 -4.93 25.09 5.77
N GLN A 28 -4.41 25.76 4.73
CA GLN A 28 -3.07 25.47 4.20
C GLN A 28 -2.00 25.67 5.29
N SER A 29 -2.06 26.78 6.02
CA SER A 29 -1.10 27.08 7.08
C SER A 29 -1.16 26.06 8.23
N GLY A 30 -2.37 25.71 8.68
CA GLY A 30 -2.55 24.73 9.74
C GLY A 30 -2.17 23.31 9.30
N LEU A 31 -2.48 22.92 8.06
CA LEU A 31 -2.04 21.65 7.48
C LEU A 31 -0.51 21.57 7.41
N LEU A 32 0.16 22.61 6.92
CA LEU A 32 1.63 22.65 6.88
C LEU A 32 2.23 22.57 8.29
N ALA A 33 1.66 23.27 9.26
CA ALA A 33 2.09 23.18 10.66
C ALA A 33 1.89 21.76 11.24
N TYR A 34 0.77 21.11 10.90
CA TYR A 34 0.52 19.72 11.30
C TYR A 34 1.54 18.76 10.69
N LEU A 35 1.82 18.88 9.39
CA LEU A 35 2.81 18.06 8.69
C LEU A 35 4.22 18.24 9.27
N ALA A 36 4.64 19.48 9.51
CA ALA A 36 5.95 19.76 10.10
C ALA A 36 6.09 19.12 11.50
N ALA A 37 5.03 19.21 12.32
CA ALA A 37 4.99 18.60 13.64
C ALA A 37 4.94 17.07 13.62
N LEU A 38 4.33 16.48 12.59
CA LEU A 38 4.32 15.04 12.34
C LEU A 38 5.70 14.54 11.92
N GLU A 39 6.38 15.25 11.03
CA GLU A 39 7.74 14.92 10.58
C GLU A 39 8.74 14.96 11.74
N ASP A 40 8.70 16.01 12.57
CA ASP A 40 9.60 16.17 13.71
C ASP A 40 9.52 15.00 14.70
N ARG A 41 8.30 14.49 14.95
CA ARG A 41 8.05 13.47 16.00
C ARG A 41 7.95 12.04 15.50
N TRP A 42 7.53 11.84 14.25
CA TRP A 42 7.14 10.53 13.74
C TRP A 42 7.60 10.26 12.29
N ALA A 43 8.61 10.97 11.76
CA ALA A 43 9.12 10.74 10.40
C ALA A 43 9.40 9.26 10.10
N SER A 44 10.02 8.50 11.00
CA SER A 44 10.31 7.07 10.77
C SER A 44 9.06 6.18 10.78
N LEU A 45 8.00 6.63 11.44
CA LEU A 45 6.74 5.90 11.56
C LEU A 45 5.77 6.23 10.42
N LEU A 46 5.88 7.41 9.80
CA LEU A 46 4.98 7.86 8.74
C LEU A 46 5.40 7.34 7.36
N ALA A 47 4.54 6.53 6.75
CA ALA A 47 4.69 6.01 5.40
C ALA A 47 4.14 6.99 4.36
N GLU A 48 2.85 7.33 4.47
CA GLU A 48 2.13 8.19 3.53
C GLU A 48 1.25 9.18 4.29
N VAL A 49 1.08 10.37 3.72
CA VAL A 49 0.08 11.34 4.15
C VAL A 49 -0.70 11.81 2.92
N VAL A 50 -2.01 11.62 2.94
CA VAL A 50 -2.88 11.89 1.78
C VAL A 50 -4.02 12.79 2.21
N LEU A 51 -4.13 13.95 1.57
CA LEU A 51 -5.34 14.77 1.64
C LEU A 51 -6.38 14.18 0.71
N TYR A 52 -7.62 14.04 1.19
CA TYR A 52 -8.72 13.54 0.37
C TYR A 52 -10.01 14.31 0.67
N GLY A 53 -11.14 13.85 0.12
CA GLY A 53 -12.43 14.47 0.41
C GLY A 53 -12.70 15.72 -0.43
N SER A 54 -13.55 16.61 0.08
CA SER A 54 -14.01 17.81 -0.65
C SER A 54 -12.88 18.79 -0.93
N ALA A 55 -11.97 18.96 0.03
CA ALA A 55 -10.81 19.85 -0.09
C ALA A 55 -9.92 19.48 -1.27
N ALA A 56 -9.69 18.18 -1.45
CA ALA A 56 -8.87 17.65 -2.54
C ALA A 56 -9.56 17.75 -3.93
N ARG A 57 -10.90 17.79 -3.98
CA ARG A 57 -11.68 17.90 -5.24
C ARG A 57 -11.89 19.32 -5.74
N GLY A 58 -11.61 20.34 -4.92
CA GLY A 58 -11.92 21.73 -5.27
C GLY A 58 -13.41 22.08 -5.20
N GLU A 59 -14.24 21.25 -4.55
CA GLU A 59 -15.72 21.37 -4.52
C GLU A 59 -16.26 21.95 -3.20
N GLU A 60 -15.41 22.66 -2.46
CA GLU A 60 -15.65 22.92 -1.04
C GLU A 60 -16.73 23.95 -0.75
N ARG A 61 -17.45 23.69 0.34
CA ARG A 61 -18.38 24.62 0.99
C ARG A 61 -17.73 25.08 2.29
N HIS A 62 -18.04 26.31 2.70
CA HIS A 62 -17.41 27.13 3.76
C HIS A 62 -17.24 26.51 5.18
N GLU A 63 -17.57 25.23 5.40
CA GLU A 63 -17.52 24.50 6.68
C GLU A 63 -17.05 23.03 6.52
N SER A 64 -16.31 22.70 5.46
CA SER A 64 -15.95 21.30 5.20
C SER A 64 -14.73 20.85 6.01
N ASP A 65 -14.72 19.60 6.44
CA ASP A 65 -13.57 19.01 7.14
C ASP A 65 -12.38 18.83 6.17
N VAL A 66 -11.17 19.08 6.66
CA VAL A 66 -9.92 18.78 5.97
C VAL A 66 -9.53 17.33 6.30
N ASP A 67 -10.01 16.41 5.46
CA ASP A 67 -9.80 14.98 5.60
C ASP A 67 -8.36 14.55 5.27
N LEU A 68 -7.66 13.97 6.24
CA LEU A 68 -6.30 13.46 6.08
C LEU A 68 -6.25 11.96 6.35
N LEU A 69 -5.51 11.23 5.52
CA LEU A 69 -5.13 9.85 5.79
C LEU A 69 -3.65 9.82 6.19
N LEU A 70 -3.36 9.30 7.38
CA LEU A 70 -1.99 9.00 7.83
C LEU A 70 -1.77 7.50 7.76
N VAL A 71 -0.91 7.05 6.85
CA VAL A 71 -0.49 5.64 6.76
C VAL A 71 0.83 5.49 7.49
N LEU A 72 0.90 4.54 8.41
CA LEU A 72 2.11 4.27 9.17
C LEU A 72 2.88 3.07 8.61
N ASN A 73 4.18 3.01 8.89
CA ASN A 73 5.07 1.89 8.51
C ASN A 73 4.87 0.65 9.40
N CYS A 74 4.20 0.78 10.54
CA CYS A 74 3.87 -0.32 11.44
C CYS A 74 2.54 -0.07 12.16
N GLU A 75 2.07 -1.07 12.89
CA GLU A 75 0.92 -0.93 13.78
C GLU A 75 1.20 0.15 14.86
N PRO A 76 0.40 1.23 14.95
CA PRO A 76 0.58 2.22 16.00
C PRO A 76 0.12 1.66 17.35
N THR A 77 0.82 2.06 18.42
CA THR A 77 0.26 1.93 19.76
C THR A 77 -0.94 2.88 19.93
N ARG A 78 -1.86 2.53 20.85
CA ARG A 78 -3.00 3.40 21.18
C ARG A 78 -2.56 4.81 21.57
N ALA A 79 -1.46 4.92 22.31
CA ALA A 79 -0.89 6.19 22.74
C ALA A 79 -0.36 7.03 21.55
N GLN A 80 0.33 6.41 20.59
CA GLN A 80 0.79 7.11 19.39
C GLN A 80 -0.37 7.63 18.56
N ASN A 81 -1.42 6.81 18.37
CA ASN A 81 -2.63 7.25 17.68
C ASN A 81 -3.29 8.43 18.41
N GLU A 82 -3.51 8.32 19.72
CA GLU A 82 -4.06 9.40 20.55
C GLU A 82 -3.23 10.69 20.44
N GLN A 83 -1.90 10.61 20.44
CA GLN A 83 -1.01 11.77 20.31
C GLN A 83 -1.12 12.46 18.94
N MET A 84 -1.22 11.70 17.85
CA MET A 84 -1.39 12.26 16.50
C MET A 84 -2.74 12.97 16.35
N LEU A 85 -3.80 12.42 16.95
CA LEU A 85 -5.14 13.04 16.97
C LEU A 85 -5.19 14.27 17.87
N GLN A 86 -4.53 14.23 19.04
CA GLN A 86 -4.42 15.38 19.94
C GLN A 86 -3.65 16.54 19.29
N LEU A 87 -2.60 16.23 18.53
CA LEU A 87 -1.88 17.23 17.75
C LEU A 87 -2.78 17.89 16.70
N ALA A 88 -3.63 17.14 16.01
CA ALA A 88 -4.58 17.74 15.08
C ALA A 88 -5.59 18.63 15.81
N ALA A 89 -6.06 18.20 16.99
CA ALA A 89 -6.95 19.02 17.81
C ALA A 89 -6.30 20.34 18.25
N SER A 90 -5.00 20.36 18.59
CA SER A 90 -4.31 21.62 18.91
C SER A 90 -4.18 22.53 17.69
N ILE A 91 -3.83 21.97 16.52
CA ILE A 91 -3.75 22.75 15.27
C ILE A 91 -5.12 23.33 14.89
N ASN A 92 -6.20 22.57 15.05
CA ASN A 92 -7.56 23.03 14.80
C ASN A 92 -7.90 24.28 15.63
N LEU A 93 -7.51 24.30 16.90
CA LEU A 93 -7.71 25.44 17.79
C LEU A 93 -6.81 26.63 17.41
N ASP A 94 -5.54 26.38 17.11
CA ASP A 94 -4.56 27.43 16.84
C ASP A 94 -4.83 28.17 15.52
N PHE A 95 -5.31 27.46 14.50
CA PHE A 95 -5.54 27.99 13.16
C PHE A 95 -7.02 28.26 12.86
N GLY A 96 -7.94 27.81 13.73
CA GLY A 96 -9.38 27.96 13.51
C GLY A 96 -9.90 27.11 12.34
N ILE A 97 -9.39 25.88 12.22
CA ILE A 97 -9.68 24.96 11.10
C ILE A 97 -10.20 23.61 11.61
N CYS A 98 -10.64 22.73 10.70
CA CYS A 98 -11.09 21.39 11.05
C CYS A 98 -10.27 20.30 10.31
N LEU A 99 -9.05 20.03 10.78
CA LEU A 99 -8.28 18.85 10.37
C LEU A 99 -8.89 17.59 10.99
N SER A 100 -9.17 16.60 10.15
CA SER A 100 -9.72 15.30 10.53
C SER A 100 -8.81 14.17 10.04
N PRO A 101 -7.72 13.86 10.76
CA PRO A 101 -6.84 12.77 10.39
C PRO A 101 -7.42 11.40 10.78
N VAL A 102 -7.37 10.48 9.84
CA VAL A 102 -7.57 9.05 10.04
C VAL A 102 -6.20 8.38 10.03
N VAL A 103 -5.81 7.79 11.15
CA VAL A 103 -4.55 7.03 11.28
C VAL A 103 -4.81 5.58 10.92
N MET A 104 -4.05 5.05 9.97
CA MET A 104 -4.12 3.66 9.53
C MET A 104 -2.80 2.94 9.73
N SER A 105 -2.91 1.72 10.22
CA SER A 105 -1.82 0.77 10.14
C SER A 105 -1.61 0.26 8.71
N PRO A 106 -0.44 -0.35 8.41
CA PRO A 106 -0.23 -0.99 7.12
C PRO A 106 -1.33 -1.99 6.77
N ALA A 107 -1.78 -2.81 7.72
CA ALA A 107 -2.81 -3.83 7.48
C ALA A 107 -4.17 -3.20 7.14
N THR A 108 -4.57 -2.16 7.87
CA THR A 108 -5.84 -1.47 7.64
C THR A 108 -5.82 -0.69 6.33
N TYR A 109 -4.70 -0.02 6.03
CA TYR A 109 -4.51 0.64 4.74
C TYR A 109 -4.59 -0.36 3.59
N ARG A 110 -3.88 -1.49 3.68
CA ARG A 110 -3.95 -2.60 2.71
C ARG A 110 -5.39 -3.07 2.51
N TRP A 111 -6.19 -3.24 3.56
CA TRP A 111 -7.60 -3.61 3.44
C TRP A 111 -8.43 -2.59 2.65
N HIS A 112 -8.31 -1.30 2.95
CA HIS A 112 -9.06 -0.27 2.23
C HIS A 112 -8.71 -0.29 0.73
N ARG A 113 -7.44 -0.55 0.39
CA ARG A 113 -6.96 -0.69 -0.99
C ARG A 113 -7.63 -1.79 -1.79
N GLU A 114 -8.23 -2.79 -1.14
CA GLU A 114 -8.85 -3.93 -1.81
C GLU A 114 -10.21 -3.60 -2.46
N GLY A 115 -10.75 -2.39 -2.24
CA GLY A 115 -11.97 -1.91 -2.89
C GLY A 115 -12.95 -1.18 -1.99
N ALA A 116 -12.54 -0.76 -0.80
CA ALA A 116 -13.40 0.02 0.08
C ALA A 116 -13.81 1.36 -0.57
N PRO A 117 -14.97 1.94 -0.20
CA PRO A 117 -15.41 3.23 -0.73
C PRO A 117 -14.37 4.35 -0.55
N LEU A 118 -13.70 4.38 0.61
CA LEU A 118 -12.64 5.34 0.91
C LEU A 118 -11.49 5.28 -0.12
N TRP A 119 -11.09 4.08 -0.54
CA TRP A 119 -10.00 3.90 -1.50
C TRP A 119 -10.35 4.37 -2.91
N HIS A 120 -11.61 4.25 -3.32
CA HIS A 120 -12.04 4.82 -4.60
C HIS A 120 -11.89 6.34 -4.61
N ASN A 121 -12.16 7.00 -3.48
CA ASN A 121 -12.01 8.45 -3.34
C ASN A 121 -10.53 8.85 -3.29
N LEU A 122 -9.72 8.16 -2.47
CA LEU A 122 -8.27 8.39 -2.39
C LEU A 122 -7.59 8.22 -3.75
N ARG A 123 -7.95 7.18 -4.51
CA ARG A 123 -7.37 6.92 -5.82
C ARG A 123 -7.75 7.96 -6.87
N ARG A 124 -8.97 8.49 -6.82
CA ARG A 124 -9.46 9.43 -7.84
C ARG A 124 -9.01 10.86 -7.56
N ASP A 125 -9.08 11.27 -6.29
CA ASP A 125 -9.00 12.67 -5.89
C ASP A 125 -7.93 12.93 -4.81
N GLY A 126 -7.18 11.91 -4.36
CA GLY A 126 -6.21 12.07 -3.29
C GLY A 126 -5.01 12.92 -3.70
N VAL A 127 -4.58 13.81 -2.81
CA VAL A 127 -3.36 14.61 -2.95
C VAL A 127 -2.33 14.08 -1.95
N TRP A 128 -1.30 13.40 -2.45
CA TRP A 128 -0.22 12.85 -1.63
C TRP A 128 0.71 13.97 -1.18
N LEU A 129 0.71 14.25 0.12
CA LEU A 129 1.56 15.26 0.77
C LEU A 129 2.89 14.64 1.21
N ARG A 130 2.87 13.35 1.59
CA ARG A 130 4.06 12.54 1.90
C ARG A 130 3.94 11.15 1.29
N GLY A 131 5.07 10.60 0.89
CA GLY A 131 5.15 9.29 0.23
C GLY A 131 4.71 9.39 -1.23
N VAL A 132 4.60 8.25 -1.87
CA VAL A 132 4.04 8.13 -3.22
C VAL A 132 2.84 7.20 -3.17
N PRO A 133 1.81 7.41 -4.00
CA PRO A 133 0.88 6.33 -4.28
C PRO A 133 1.71 5.11 -4.70
N SER A 134 1.41 3.94 -4.14
CA SER A 134 1.93 2.68 -4.69
C SER A 134 1.68 2.70 -6.20
N PRO A 135 2.73 2.64 -7.04
CA PRO A 135 2.63 3.13 -8.40
C PRO A 135 1.61 2.31 -9.18
N THR A 136 0.69 3.02 -9.83
CA THR A 136 -0.01 2.46 -10.98
C THR A 136 0.81 2.74 -12.24
N LEU A 137 0.63 1.93 -13.28
CA LEU A 137 1.40 1.96 -14.53
C LEU A 137 1.44 3.34 -15.23
N TYR A 138 0.60 4.29 -14.78
CA TYR A 138 0.41 5.62 -15.37
C TYR A 138 1.25 6.74 -14.72
N GLU A 139 1.98 6.48 -13.62
CA GLU A 139 2.66 7.55 -12.84
C GLU A 139 4.19 7.49 -12.86
N LEU A 140 4.80 6.55 -13.61
CA LEU A 140 6.25 6.57 -13.83
C LEU A 140 6.65 7.79 -14.68
N PRO A 141 7.72 8.53 -14.34
CA PRO A 141 8.04 9.82 -14.96
C PRO A 141 8.12 9.78 -16.49
N GLY A 142 7.74 10.90 -17.12
CA GLY A 142 7.78 11.09 -18.57
C GLY A 142 9.21 10.94 -19.11
N GLY A 143 9.35 10.17 -20.20
CA GLY A 143 10.63 9.97 -20.90
C GLY A 143 10.99 8.49 -21.17
N LYS A 144 10.38 7.55 -20.45
CA LYS A 144 10.58 6.10 -20.64
C LYS A 144 9.46 5.49 -21.50
N SER A 145 9.81 4.49 -22.32
CA SER A 145 8.81 3.74 -23.10
C SER A 145 7.85 2.97 -22.18
N LEU A 146 6.64 2.65 -22.67
CA LEU A 146 5.65 1.88 -21.90
C LEU A 146 6.20 0.53 -21.42
N ASP A 147 7.06 -0.10 -22.22
CA ASP A 147 7.70 -1.37 -21.89
C ASP A 147 8.71 -1.22 -20.76
N GLN A 148 9.50 -0.13 -20.76
CA GLN A 148 10.43 0.15 -19.67
C GLN A 148 9.69 0.44 -18.36
N LYS A 149 8.61 1.23 -18.43
CA LYS A 149 7.73 1.51 -17.29
C LYS A 149 7.12 0.23 -16.72
N ARG A 150 6.67 -0.67 -17.59
CA ARG A 150 6.12 -1.98 -17.20
C ARG A 150 7.17 -2.83 -16.50
N ARG A 151 8.40 -2.91 -17.01
CA ARG A 151 9.50 -3.67 -16.37
C ARG A 151 9.83 -3.14 -14.98
N GLU A 152 9.91 -1.82 -14.83
CA GLU A 152 10.18 -1.18 -13.54
C GLU A 152 9.07 -1.48 -12.53
N LEU A 153 7.80 -1.43 -12.96
CA LEU A 153 6.68 -1.77 -12.09
C LEU A 153 6.70 -3.26 -11.70
N ILE A 154 6.96 -4.16 -12.65
CA ILE A 154 7.12 -5.59 -12.38
C ILE A 154 8.22 -5.84 -11.35
N ALA A 155 9.38 -5.18 -11.50
CA ALA A 155 10.49 -5.29 -10.54
C ALA A 155 10.08 -4.84 -9.14
N LEU A 156 9.37 -3.71 -9.03
CA LEU A 156 8.88 -3.22 -7.73
C LEU A 156 7.90 -4.20 -7.07
N TYR A 157 6.95 -4.74 -7.82
CA TYR A 157 6.02 -5.74 -7.27
C TYR A 157 6.77 -6.99 -6.78
N MET A 158 7.81 -7.42 -7.49
CA MET A 158 8.64 -8.56 -7.07
C MET A 158 9.55 -8.25 -5.88
N GLU A 159 10.00 -7.00 -5.72
CA GLU A 159 10.70 -6.53 -4.53
C GLU A 159 9.76 -6.56 -3.31
N ARG A 160 8.56 -5.98 -3.43
CA ARG A 160 7.53 -6.04 -2.38
C ARG A 160 7.18 -7.48 -2.02
N SER A 161 7.02 -8.34 -3.01
CA SER A 161 6.76 -9.77 -2.78
C SER A 161 7.83 -10.42 -1.90
N ASN A 162 9.11 -10.11 -2.12
CA ASN A 162 10.20 -10.62 -1.28
C ASN A 162 10.20 -10.02 0.13
N GLU A 163 9.92 -8.73 0.26
CA GLU A 163 9.82 -8.06 1.56
C GLU A 163 8.75 -8.72 2.44
N GLU A 164 7.59 -9.06 1.86
CA GLU A 164 6.52 -9.75 2.60
C GLU A 164 6.93 -11.17 3.02
N LEU A 165 7.69 -11.91 2.19
CA LEU A 165 8.24 -13.20 2.61
C LEU A 165 9.25 -13.07 3.75
N GLN A 166 10.08 -12.03 3.72
CA GLN A 166 11.03 -11.74 4.79
C GLN A 166 10.29 -11.36 6.08
N ALA A 167 9.25 -10.51 5.98
CA ALA A 167 8.41 -10.14 7.10
C ALA A 167 7.72 -11.37 7.71
N ALA A 168 7.12 -12.23 6.87
CA ALA A 168 6.51 -13.49 7.29
C ALA A 168 7.50 -14.37 8.07
N ARG A 169 8.74 -14.50 7.58
CA ARG A 169 9.80 -15.25 8.29
C ARG A 169 10.07 -14.66 9.66
N LEU A 170 10.32 -13.36 9.76
CA LEU A 170 10.61 -12.67 11.02
C LEU A 170 9.46 -12.77 12.02
N MET A 171 8.21 -12.74 11.52
CA MET A 171 7.02 -12.94 12.33
C MET A 171 6.95 -14.35 12.91
N LEU A 172 7.24 -15.39 12.12
CA LEU A 172 7.29 -16.78 12.61
C LEU A 172 8.41 -16.98 13.64
N ASP A 173 9.59 -16.42 13.38
CA ASP A 173 10.71 -16.47 14.33
C ASP A 173 10.36 -15.78 15.68
N SER A 174 9.34 -14.92 15.67
CA SER A 174 8.80 -14.21 16.84
C SER A 174 7.46 -14.77 17.34
N TRP A 175 7.05 -15.98 16.91
CA TRP A 175 5.78 -16.63 17.27
C TRP A 175 4.51 -15.85 16.88
N LEU A 176 4.61 -14.91 15.94
CA LEU A 176 3.49 -14.15 15.40
C LEU A 176 2.86 -14.89 14.22
N VAL A 177 2.22 -16.02 14.52
CA VAL A 177 1.68 -16.97 13.54
C VAL A 177 0.61 -16.37 12.61
N ARG A 178 -0.41 -15.70 13.17
CA ARG A 178 -1.51 -15.12 12.38
C ARG A 178 -1.00 -14.03 11.41
N PRO A 179 -0.24 -13.01 11.86
CA PRO A 179 0.33 -12.02 10.96
C PRO A 179 1.20 -12.62 9.84
N ALA A 180 1.99 -13.66 10.14
CA ALA A 180 2.83 -14.30 9.13
C ALA A 180 2.04 -14.90 7.96
N ILE A 181 0.85 -15.46 8.22
CA ILE A 181 -0.04 -15.98 7.17
C ILE A 181 -0.55 -14.86 6.27
N SER A 182 -0.87 -13.71 6.85
CA SER A 182 -1.29 -12.54 6.07
C SER A 182 -0.17 -12.05 5.16
N GLU A 183 1.08 -12.03 5.62
CA GLU A 183 2.22 -11.67 4.78
C GLU A 183 2.54 -12.71 3.69
N CYS A 184 2.32 -14.01 3.96
CA CYS A 184 2.40 -15.04 2.93
C CYS A 184 1.40 -14.79 1.79
N TYR A 185 0.18 -14.33 2.11
CA TYR A 185 -0.79 -13.94 1.08
C TYR A 185 -0.31 -12.71 0.30
N TYR A 186 0.16 -11.65 0.96
CA TYR A 186 0.59 -10.45 0.25
C TYR A 186 1.80 -10.71 -0.64
N ALA A 187 2.71 -11.59 -0.23
CA ALA A 187 3.81 -12.07 -1.07
C ALA A 187 3.29 -12.65 -2.40
N VAL A 188 2.34 -13.60 -2.35
CA VAL A 188 1.78 -14.21 -3.58
C VAL A 188 0.90 -13.25 -4.35
N PHE A 189 0.22 -12.31 -3.68
CA PHE A 189 -0.56 -11.25 -4.31
C PHE A 189 0.31 -10.34 -5.18
N TYR A 190 1.43 -9.87 -4.65
CA TYR A 190 2.33 -9.01 -5.40
C TYR A 190 2.99 -9.76 -6.56
N ALA A 191 3.43 -11.01 -6.35
CA ALA A 191 3.97 -11.83 -7.43
C ALA A 191 2.92 -12.09 -8.54
N ALA A 192 1.69 -12.46 -8.18
CA ALA A 192 0.62 -12.65 -9.16
C ALA A 192 0.29 -11.37 -9.94
N SER A 193 0.33 -10.21 -9.27
CA SER A 193 0.16 -8.92 -9.92
C SER A 193 1.32 -8.60 -10.88
N ALA A 194 2.57 -8.89 -10.49
CA ALA A 194 3.74 -8.73 -11.34
C ALA A 194 3.63 -9.55 -12.62
N VAL A 195 3.21 -10.82 -12.53
CA VAL A 195 3.09 -11.65 -13.74
C VAL A 195 1.94 -11.20 -14.64
N LEU A 196 0.82 -10.73 -14.08
CA LEU A 196 -0.27 -10.15 -14.87
C LEU A 196 0.15 -8.90 -15.64
N LEU A 197 0.97 -8.05 -15.01
CA LEU A 197 1.55 -6.87 -15.65
C LEU A 197 2.38 -7.21 -16.90
N SER A 198 3.02 -8.38 -16.94
CA SER A 198 3.77 -8.83 -18.14
C SER A 198 2.88 -8.91 -19.39
N LYS A 199 1.58 -9.19 -19.22
CA LYS A 199 0.55 -9.20 -20.27
C LYS A 199 -0.26 -7.89 -20.35
N GLY A 200 0.18 -6.84 -19.63
CA GLY A 200 -0.54 -5.57 -19.54
C GLY A 200 -1.88 -5.66 -18.81
N ILE A 201 -2.07 -6.70 -17.99
CA ILE A 201 -3.30 -6.92 -17.25
C ILE A 201 -3.14 -6.30 -15.86
N GLU A 202 -3.99 -5.33 -15.55
CA GLU A 202 -4.11 -4.76 -14.22
C GLU A 202 -5.48 -5.13 -13.64
N ARG A 203 -5.47 -5.69 -12.42
CA ARG A 203 -6.70 -5.96 -11.67
C ARG A 203 -6.82 -4.99 -10.52
N ARG A 204 -7.98 -4.32 -10.48
CA ARG A 204 -8.30 -3.28 -9.50
C ARG A 204 -8.82 -3.83 -8.17
N ARG A 205 -9.08 -5.13 -8.09
CA ARG A 205 -9.64 -5.81 -6.91
C ARG A 205 -8.81 -7.07 -6.62
N HIS A 206 -8.52 -7.31 -5.34
CA HIS A 206 -7.74 -8.46 -4.87
C HIS A 206 -8.35 -9.81 -5.31
N GLU A 207 -9.67 -9.94 -5.19
CA GLU A 207 -10.42 -11.12 -5.64
C GLU A 207 -10.22 -11.40 -7.14
N GLY A 208 -10.02 -10.37 -7.96
CA GLY A 208 -9.87 -10.51 -9.41
C GLY A 208 -8.48 -10.96 -9.87
N VAL A 209 -7.46 -10.88 -9.00
CA VAL A 209 -6.08 -11.25 -9.35
C VAL A 209 -5.96 -12.76 -9.53
N GLY A 210 -6.52 -13.56 -8.61
CA GLY A 210 -6.48 -15.02 -8.68
C GLY A 210 -7.16 -15.57 -9.94
N SER A 211 -8.35 -15.05 -10.29
CA SER A 211 -9.05 -15.43 -11.51
C SER A 211 -8.27 -15.04 -12.77
N ALA A 212 -7.70 -13.83 -12.81
CA ALA A 212 -6.91 -13.37 -13.94
C ALA A 212 -5.66 -14.22 -14.16
N LEU A 213 -4.98 -14.60 -13.07
CA LEU A 213 -3.83 -15.50 -13.11
C LEU A 213 -4.23 -16.86 -13.71
N GLY A 214 -5.37 -17.39 -13.25
CA GLY A 214 -5.96 -18.62 -13.76
C GLY A 214 -6.24 -18.57 -15.27
N GLU A 215 -6.94 -17.53 -15.70
CA GLU A 215 -7.36 -17.34 -17.09
C GLU A 215 -6.20 -17.09 -18.07
N SER A 216 -5.22 -16.29 -17.63
CA SER A 216 -4.20 -15.71 -18.49
C SER A 216 -2.89 -16.49 -18.52
N PHE A 217 -2.66 -17.39 -17.56
CA PHE A 217 -1.40 -18.16 -17.47
C PHE A 217 -1.64 -19.65 -17.21
N VAL A 218 -2.43 -19.99 -16.20
CA VAL A 218 -2.57 -21.39 -15.78
C VAL A 218 -3.39 -22.21 -16.77
N ARG A 219 -4.56 -21.72 -17.19
CA ARG A 219 -5.46 -22.45 -18.11
C ARG A 219 -4.83 -22.71 -19.47
N ILE A 220 -3.89 -21.86 -19.89
CA ILE A 220 -3.16 -21.98 -21.15
C ILE A 220 -1.82 -22.72 -21.01
N GLY A 221 -1.50 -23.21 -19.80
CA GLY A 221 -0.32 -24.04 -19.53
C GLY A 221 1.01 -23.28 -19.42
N GLU A 222 0.98 -21.95 -19.27
CA GLU A 222 2.20 -21.15 -19.09
C GLU A 222 2.71 -21.14 -17.64
N LEU A 223 1.83 -21.39 -16.68
CA LEU A 223 2.19 -21.56 -15.27
C LEU A 223 1.51 -22.81 -14.68
N PRO A 224 2.08 -23.43 -13.62
CA PRO A 224 1.52 -24.61 -12.98
C PRO A 224 0.11 -24.39 -12.41
N ALA A 225 -0.72 -25.43 -12.44
CA ALA A 225 -2.09 -25.39 -11.91
C ALA A 225 -2.19 -25.06 -10.42
N GLU A 226 -1.15 -25.42 -9.65
CA GLU A 226 -1.09 -25.18 -8.22
C GLU A 226 -1.00 -23.68 -7.86
N MET A 227 -0.56 -22.82 -8.78
CA MET A 227 -0.44 -21.38 -8.54
C MET A 227 -1.81 -20.77 -8.17
N THR A 228 -2.82 -20.94 -9.01
CA THR A 228 -4.16 -20.41 -8.72
C THR A 228 -4.78 -21.04 -7.48
N LYS A 229 -4.53 -22.35 -7.25
CA LYS A 229 -5.04 -23.04 -6.06
C LYS A 229 -4.45 -22.47 -4.78
N LEU A 230 -3.12 -22.28 -4.75
CA LEU A 230 -2.41 -21.73 -3.60
C LEU A 230 -2.79 -20.28 -3.34
N PHE A 231 -2.93 -19.47 -4.40
CA PHE A 231 -3.37 -18.08 -4.27
C PHE A 231 -4.71 -17.97 -3.52
N HIS A 232 -5.72 -18.74 -3.93
CA HIS A 232 -7.02 -18.72 -3.27
C HIS A 232 -6.96 -19.29 -1.85
N GLN A 233 -6.15 -20.33 -1.61
CA GLN A 233 -5.95 -20.89 -0.27
C GLN A 233 -5.35 -19.85 0.69
N LEU A 234 -4.28 -19.17 0.28
CA LEU A 234 -3.65 -18.12 1.09
C LEU A 234 -4.58 -16.92 1.30
N HIS A 235 -5.46 -16.61 0.34
CA HIS A 235 -6.47 -15.56 0.52
C HIS A 235 -7.45 -15.93 1.64
N GLU A 236 -8.02 -17.13 1.63
CA GLU A 236 -8.94 -17.59 2.67
C GLU A 236 -8.27 -17.71 4.04
N ASP A 237 -7.02 -18.18 4.07
CA ASP A 237 -6.22 -18.27 5.29
C ASP A 237 -5.93 -16.87 5.85
N ARG A 238 -5.62 -15.88 5.01
CA ARG A 238 -5.51 -14.47 5.42
C ARG A 238 -6.81 -13.97 6.01
N LEU A 239 -7.94 -14.14 5.33
CA LEU A 239 -9.23 -13.66 5.83
C LEU A 239 -9.53 -14.24 7.23
N SER A 240 -9.18 -15.51 7.44
CA SER A 240 -9.26 -16.15 8.75
C SER A 240 -8.26 -15.54 9.75
N ALA A 241 -7.01 -15.35 9.34
CA ALA A 241 -5.95 -14.77 10.17
C ALA A 241 -6.23 -13.32 10.60
N ASP A 242 -6.77 -12.48 9.72
CA ASP A 242 -7.02 -11.07 9.98
C ASP A 242 -8.32 -10.87 10.79
N TYR A 243 -9.39 -11.61 10.46
CA TYR A 243 -10.73 -11.26 10.95
C TYR A 243 -11.37 -12.30 11.88
N ARG A 244 -10.91 -13.55 11.88
CA ARG A 244 -11.50 -14.59 12.75
C ARG A 244 -10.70 -14.68 14.05
N MET A 245 -11.25 -14.13 15.12
CA MET A 245 -10.64 -14.15 16.47
C MET A 245 -10.34 -15.55 17.01
N THR A 246 -11.06 -16.57 16.54
CA THR A 246 -10.89 -17.97 16.96
C THR A 246 -9.95 -18.76 16.06
N TYR A 247 -9.37 -18.15 15.02
CA TYR A 247 -8.46 -18.83 14.12
C TYR A 247 -7.07 -18.94 14.76
N ASP A 248 -6.65 -20.17 14.97
CA ASP A 248 -5.32 -20.51 15.49
C ASP A 248 -4.74 -21.66 14.65
N PRO A 249 -3.97 -21.35 13.60
CA PRO A 249 -3.48 -22.34 12.64
C PRO A 249 -2.24 -23.09 13.16
N GLY A 250 -1.59 -22.60 14.22
CA GLY A 250 -0.32 -23.14 14.71
C GLY A 250 0.88 -22.87 13.79
N GLU A 251 2.08 -23.04 14.33
CA GLU A 251 3.35 -22.75 13.64
C GLU A 251 3.55 -23.62 12.38
N GLU A 252 3.30 -24.92 12.47
CA GLU A 252 3.51 -25.86 11.36
C GLU A 252 2.72 -25.46 10.10
N VAL A 253 1.48 -24.99 10.28
CA VAL A 253 0.65 -24.53 9.15
C VAL A 253 1.23 -23.26 8.56
N ALA A 254 1.66 -22.31 9.38
CA ALA A 254 2.19 -21.04 8.91
C ALA A 254 3.57 -21.20 8.25
N GLU A 255 4.44 -22.06 8.77
CA GLU A 255 5.71 -22.44 8.12
C GLU A 255 5.47 -23.07 6.75
N LYS A 256 4.50 -23.98 6.66
CA LYS A 256 4.11 -24.57 5.38
C LYS A 256 3.59 -23.52 4.41
N ARG A 257 2.81 -22.53 4.88
CA ARG A 257 2.34 -21.42 4.04
C ARG A 257 3.48 -20.54 3.56
N LEU A 258 4.48 -20.29 4.40
CA LEU A 258 5.67 -19.55 4.00
C LEU A 258 6.49 -20.30 2.96
N GLU A 259 6.69 -21.60 3.11
CA GLU A 259 7.35 -22.44 2.10
C GLU A 259 6.61 -22.40 0.76
N GLN A 260 5.28 -22.60 0.80
CA GLN A 260 4.43 -22.58 -0.39
C GLN A 260 4.44 -21.20 -1.07
N ALA A 261 4.31 -20.11 -0.31
CA ALA A 261 4.38 -18.75 -0.82
C ALA A 261 5.75 -18.45 -1.44
N SER A 262 6.84 -18.87 -0.78
CA SER A 262 8.20 -18.71 -1.32
C SER A 262 8.37 -19.42 -2.66
N HIS A 263 7.85 -20.65 -2.78
CA HIS A 263 7.89 -21.40 -4.04
C HIS A 263 7.07 -20.72 -5.14
N PHE A 264 5.88 -20.19 -4.81
CA PHE A 264 5.06 -19.42 -5.75
C PHE A 264 5.82 -18.18 -6.27
N VAL A 265 6.38 -17.38 -5.36
CA VAL A 265 7.12 -16.16 -5.70
C VAL A 265 8.34 -16.48 -6.57
N GLN A 266 9.07 -17.54 -6.25
CA GLN A 266 10.20 -17.98 -7.06
C GLN A 266 9.76 -18.42 -8.47
N THR A 267 8.68 -19.20 -8.58
CA THR A 267 8.14 -19.63 -9.88
C THR A 267 7.78 -18.44 -10.77
N ILE A 268 7.17 -17.41 -10.20
CA ILE A 268 6.85 -16.18 -10.93
C ILE A 268 8.11 -15.40 -11.33
N ARG A 269 9.09 -15.30 -10.42
CA ARG A 269 10.38 -14.66 -10.70
C ARG A 269 11.07 -15.31 -11.89
N ASP A 270 11.18 -16.63 -11.87
CA ASP A 270 11.82 -17.42 -12.94
C ASP A 270 11.12 -17.18 -14.27
N TYR A 271 9.78 -17.27 -14.29
CA TYR A 271 8.98 -16.99 -15.48
C TYR A 271 9.24 -15.58 -16.03
N LEU A 272 9.28 -14.56 -15.16
CA LEU A 272 9.50 -13.17 -15.58
C LEU A 272 10.94 -12.93 -16.08
N GLN A 273 11.94 -13.60 -15.51
CA GLN A 273 13.32 -13.56 -15.97
C GLN A 273 13.47 -14.25 -17.34
N GLU A 274 12.91 -15.45 -17.51
CA GLU A 274 12.91 -16.18 -18.79
C GLU A 274 12.27 -15.38 -19.93
N ARG A 275 11.26 -14.55 -19.61
CA ARG A 275 10.56 -13.68 -20.57
C ARG A 275 11.18 -12.29 -20.72
N GLY A 276 12.28 -11.99 -20.03
CA GLY A 276 13.01 -10.72 -20.14
C GLY A 276 12.26 -9.52 -19.56
N PHE A 277 11.43 -9.75 -18.53
CA PHE A 277 10.80 -8.68 -17.75
C PHE A 277 11.58 -8.32 -16.48
N LEU A 278 12.44 -9.21 -16.01
CA LEU A 278 13.36 -9.00 -14.90
C LEU A 278 14.78 -9.33 -15.33
N ASP A 279 15.74 -8.66 -14.69
CA ASP A 279 17.15 -9.03 -14.80
C ASP A 279 17.43 -10.31 -13.98
N GLY A 280 18.39 -11.09 -14.46
CA GLY A 280 18.84 -12.37 -13.87
C GLY A 280 19.61 -12.22 -12.57
#